data_AF-A0A4Q3Z3I8-F1
#
_entry.id   AF-A0A4Q3Z3I8-F1
#
_cell.length_a   1.000
_cell.length_b   1.000
_cell.length_c   1.000
_cell.angle_alpha   90.00
_cell.angle_beta   90.00
_cell.angle_gamma   90.00
#
_symmetry.space_group_name_H-M   'P 1'
#
loop_
_entity.id
_entity.type
_entity.pdbx_description
1 polymer ?
#
loop_
_entity_poly.entity_id
_entity_poly.type
_entity_poly.pdbx_seq_one_letter_code
_entity_poly.pdbx_strand_id
1 'polypeptide(L)'
;MSLNDFNQAAHLERSKMALFKHRQKSIEAKFARDEELEFQVRIRSLRFVASWAALLKGDPENGVDRLVERLIREHMRAPGDDSAIAILQEHLGDLADESLLRRKLDEFLQDARAVVLYDKAG
;
A
#
# COMPACT_ATOMS: atom_id res chain seq x y z
N MET A 1 27.25 -35.72 -33.76
CA MET A 1 26.30 -34.60 -33.65
C MET A 1 26.54 -33.68 -34.84
N SER A 2 25.51 -33.40 -35.64
CA SER A 2 25.61 -32.63 -36.89
C SER A 2 25.63 -31.12 -36.63
N LEU A 3 26.19 -30.34 -37.56
CA LEU A 3 26.13 -28.86 -37.56
C LEU A 3 24.68 -28.35 -37.46
N ASN A 4 23.73 -29.10 -38.03
CA ASN A 4 22.31 -28.77 -37.98
C ASN A 4 21.73 -28.97 -36.56
N ASP A 5 22.17 -30.03 -35.85
CA ASP A 5 21.76 -30.31 -34.47
C ASP A 5 22.29 -29.22 -33.51
N PHE A 6 23.52 -28.74 -33.72
CA PHE A 6 24.11 -27.64 -32.95
C PHE A 6 23.34 -26.32 -33.15
N ASN A 7 23.00 -25.98 -34.40
CA ASN A 7 22.23 -24.78 -34.70
C ASN A 7 20.81 -24.85 -34.11
N GLN A 8 20.17 -26.02 -34.15
CA GLN A 8 18.84 -26.23 -33.59
C GLN A 8 18.85 -26.18 -32.06
N ALA A 9 19.86 -26.77 -31.40
CA ALA A 9 20.05 -26.66 -29.96
C ALA A 9 20.29 -25.20 -29.53
N ALA A 10 21.13 -24.45 -30.25
CA ALA A 10 21.38 -23.04 -29.98
C ALA A 10 20.12 -22.17 -30.17
N HIS A 11 19.27 -22.47 -31.16
CA HIS A 11 17.98 -21.79 -31.32
C HIS A 11 17.01 -22.12 -30.17
N LEU A 12 16.95 -23.38 -29.75
CA LEU A 12 16.10 -23.81 -28.63
C LEU A 12 16.52 -23.11 -27.32
N GLU A 13 17.83 -23.04 -27.05
CA GLU A 13 18.35 -22.35 -25.87
C GLU A 13 18.10 -20.84 -25.92
N ARG A 14 18.29 -20.18 -27.08
CA ARG A 14 17.92 -18.77 -27.25
C ARG A 14 16.43 -18.52 -27.03
N SER A 15 15.56 -19.40 -27.53
CA SER A 15 14.11 -19.32 -27.34
C SER A 15 13.71 -19.49 -25.87
N LYS A 16 14.29 -20.46 -25.16
CA LYS A 16 14.11 -20.65 -23.71
C LYS A 16 14.55 -19.42 -22.91
N MET A 17 15.71 -18.86 -23.23
CA MET A 17 16.21 -17.63 -22.59
C MET A 17 15.28 -16.43 -22.84
N ALA A 18 14.75 -16.28 -24.05
CA ALA A 18 13.79 -15.22 -24.37
C ALA A 18 12.49 -15.37 -23.57
N LEU A 19 11.95 -16.59 -23.47
CA LEU A 19 10.76 -16.88 -22.66
C LEU A 19 10.99 -16.59 -21.17
N PHE A 20 12.14 -17.00 -20.63
CA PHE A 20 12.50 -16.73 -19.25
C PHE A 20 12.56 -15.21 -18.97
N LYS A 21 13.26 -14.46 -19.83
CA LYS A 21 13.34 -12.99 -19.72
C LYS A 21 11.97 -12.32 -19.82
N HIS A 22 11.09 -12.81 -20.69
CA HIS A 22 9.73 -12.28 -20.80
C HIS A 22 8.94 -12.50 -19.50
N ARG A 23 9.02 -13.69 -18.91
CA ARG A 23 8.37 -14.00 -17.63
C ARG A 23 8.93 -13.15 -16.49
N GLN A 24 10.26 -13.02 -16.40
CA GLN A 24 10.91 -12.20 -15.40
C GLN A 24 10.41 -10.74 -15.46
N LYS A 25 10.42 -10.11 -16.65
CA LYS A 25 9.91 -8.74 -16.82
C LYS A 25 8.44 -8.58 -16.43
N SER A 26 7.60 -9.56 -16.80
CA SER A 26 6.18 -9.54 -16.45
C SER A 26 5.96 -9.63 -14.93
N ILE A 27 6.78 -10.43 -14.24
CA ILE A 27 6.74 -10.59 -12.79
C ILE A 27 7.20 -9.30 -12.09
N GLU A 28 8.35 -8.74 -12.49
CA GLU A 28 8.86 -7.46 -11.97
C GLU A 28 7.84 -6.33 -12.15
N ALA A 29 7.24 -6.22 -13.34
CA ALA A 29 6.21 -5.23 -13.63
C ALA A 29 4.92 -5.46 -12.83
N LYS A 30 4.60 -6.70 -12.43
CA LYS A 30 3.48 -6.97 -11.53
C LYS A 30 3.81 -6.53 -10.11
N PHE A 31 4.96 -6.91 -9.58
CA PHE A 31 5.39 -6.53 -8.24
C PHE A 31 5.43 -5.02 -8.06
N ALA A 32 6.04 -4.27 -8.99
CA ALA A 32 6.08 -2.82 -8.90
C ALA A 32 4.68 -2.17 -8.89
N ARG A 33 3.73 -2.72 -9.67
CA ARG A 33 2.35 -2.22 -9.69
C ARG A 33 1.59 -2.55 -8.41
N ASP A 34 1.81 -3.75 -7.87
CA ASP A 34 1.18 -4.20 -6.64
C ASP A 34 1.71 -3.36 -5.46
N GLU A 35 3.02 -3.11 -5.36
CA GLU A 35 3.63 -2.25 -4.34
C GLU A 35 3.13 -0.81 -4.42
N GLU A 36 3.05 -0.22 -5.61
CA GLU A 36 2.48 1.12 -5.82
C GLU A 36 1.01 1.17 -5.37
N LEU A 37 0.23 0.13 -5.66
CA LEU A 37 -1.16 0.05 -5.23
C LEU A 37 -1.27 -0.03 -3.70
N GLU A 38 -0.48 -0.90 -3.05
CA GLU A 38 -0.45 -0.99 -1.59
C GLU A 38 -0.05 0.34 -0.93
N PHE A 39 0.92 1.05 -1.52
CA PHE A 39 1.32 2.38 -1.04
C PHE A 39 0.16 3.38 -1.13
N GLN A 40 -0.53 3.45 -2.27
CA GLN A 40 -1.68 4.33 -2.46
C GLN A 40 -2.82 4.00 -1.50
N VAL A 41 -3.12 2.71 -1.30
CA VAL A 41 -4.12 2.24 -0.34
C VAL A 41 -3.77 2.67 1.07
N ARG A 42 -2.51 2.51 1.49
CA ARG A 42 -2.06 2.92 2.82
C ARG A 42 -2.21 4.42 3.03
N ILE A 43 -1.76 5.24 2.09
CA ILE A 43 -1.88 6.71 2.20
C ILE A 43 -3.36 7.13 2.27
N ARG A 44 -4.26 6.49 1.51
CA ARG A 44 -5.69 6.76 1.56
C ARG A 44 -6.31 6.35 2.90
N SER A 45 -5.95 5.19 3.44
CA SER A 45 -6.39 4.72 4.77
C SER A 45 -5.98 5.68 5.89
N LEU A 46 -4.74 6.18 5.86
CA LEU A 46 -4.26 7.18 6.83
C LEU A 46 -5.05 8.50 6.75
N ARG A 47 -5.51 8.89 5.57
CA ARG A 47 -6.40 10.05 5.41
C ARG A 47 -7.77 9.82 6.04
N PHE A 48 -8.36 8.66 5.82
CA PHE A 48 -9.67 8.32 6.39
C PHE A 48 -9.63 8.28 7.92
N VAL A 49 -8.62 7.62 8.52
CA VAL A 49 -8.53 7.55 9.98
C VAL A 49 -8.25 8.92 10.60
N ALA A 50 -7.48 9.79 9.93
CA ALA A 50 -7.27 11.16 10.39
C ALA A 50 -8.55 11.99 10.36
N SER A 51 -9.33 11.92 9.28
CA SER A 51 -10.62 12.58 9.16
C SER A 51 -11.59 12.12 10.25
N TRP A 52 -11.67 10.81 10.48
CA TRP A 52 -12.48 10.23 11.54
C TRP A 52 -12.05 10.72 12.93
N ALA A 53 -10.75 10.69 13.24
CA ALA A 53 -10.23 11.11 14.52
C ALA A 53 -10.46 12.61 14.79
N ALA A 54 -10.25 13.47 13.79
CA ALA A 54 -10.48 14.90 13.93
C ALA A 54 -11.97 15.24 14.14
N LEU A 55 -12.87 14.54 13.42
CA LEU A 55 -14.31 14.66 13.64
C LEU A 55 -14.70 14.20 15.05
N LEU A 56 -14.14 13.09 15.52
CA LEU A 56 -14.40 12.59 16.88
C LEU A 56 -13.91 13.55 17.97
N LYS A 57 -12.78 14.24 17.73
CA LYS A 57 -12.24 15.27 18.63
C LYS A 57 -13.03 16.58 18.61
N GLY A 58 -13.81 16.82 17.55
CA GLY A 58 -14.55 18.07 17.33
C GLY A 58 -13.73 19.21 16.72
N ASP A 59 -12.60 18.91 16.04
CA ASP A 59 -11.77 19.89 15.31
C ASP A 59 -11.46 19.43 13.87
N PRO A 60 -12.49 19.23 13.02
CA PRO A 60 -12.28 18.73 11.67
C PRO A 60 -11.60 19.74 10.72
N GLU A 61 -11.75 21.05 10.96
CA GLU A 61 -11.23 22.07 10.04
C GLU A 61 -9.72 22.29 10.17
N ASN A 62 -9.15 22.11 11.38
CA ASN A 62 -7.73 22.33 11.61
C ASN A 62 -6.97 21.06 12.03
N GLY A 63 -7.67 19.99 12.39
CA GLY A 63 -7.08 18.75 12.88
C GLY A 63 -6.65 17.78 11.78
N VAL A 64 -7.40 17.70 10.67
CA VAL A 64 -7.24 16.64 9.67
C VAL A 64 -5.88 16.70 8.99
N ASP A 65 -5.55 17.80 8.31
CA ASP A 65 -4.33 17.86 7.49
C ASP A 65 -3.06 17.65 8.32
N ARG A 66 -3.00 18.25 9.51
CA ARG A 66 -1.87 18.06 10.44
C ARG A 66 -1.74 16.62 10.90
N LEU A 67 -2.86 15.95 11.18
CA LEU A 67 -2.86 14.55 11.60
C LEU A 67 -2.47 13.63 10.44
N VAL A 68 -2.96 13.91 9.22
CA VAL A 68 -2.59 13.19 8.00
C VAL A 68 -1.09 13.27 7.75
N GLU A 69 -0.51 14.48 7.77
CA GLU A 69 0.92 14.69 7.54
C GLU A 69 1.77 13.93 8.56
N ARG A 70 1.38 13.98 9.84
CA ARG A 70 2.07 13.28 10.92
C ARG A 70 2.02 11.76 10.72
N LEU A 71 0.83 11.22 10.42
CA LEU A 71 0.64 9.78 10.19
C LEU A 71 1.45 9.27 9.00
N ILE A 72 1.42 9.99 7.88
CA ILE A 72 2.19 9.62 6.68
C ILE A 72 3.69 9.66 6.97
N ARG A 73 4.17 10.73 7.61
CA ARG A 73 5.58 10.89 7.95
C ARG A 73 6.09 9.74 8.82
N GLU A 74 5.35 9.39 9.87
CA GLU A 74 5.76 8.31 10.78
C GLU A 74 5.62 6.93 10.10
N HIS A 75 4.61 6.72 9.25
CA HIS A 75 4.52 5.49 8.46
C HIS A 75 5.71 5.31 7.51
N MET A 76 6.20 6.39 6.89
CA MET A 76 7.40 6.34 6.05
C MET A 76 8.68 6.02 6.84
N ARG A 77 8.74 6.40 8.11
CA ARG A 77 9.88 6.09 9.00
C ARG A 77 9.80 4.66 9.54
N ALA A 78 8.63 4.24 9.97
CA ALA A 78 8.36 2.95 10.59
C ALA A 78 7.03 2.41 10.05
N PRO A 79 7.07 1.60 8.97
CA PRO A 79 5.88 1.00 8.40
C PRO A 79 5.19 0.08 9.41
N GLY A 80 3.87 0.17 9.46
CA GLY A 80 3.04 -0.58 10.40
C GLY A 80 2.01 0.32 11.06
N ASP A 81 1.21 -0.28 11.93
CA ASP A 81 0.09 0.39 12.57
C ASP A 81 0.41 0.91 13.97
N ASP A 82 1.49 0.42 14.61
CA ASP A 82 1.84 0.79 16.00
C ASP A 82 2.11 2.30 16.16
N SER A 83 2.85 2.91 15.23
CA SER A 83 3.05 4.37 15.24
C SER A 83 1.75 5.12 15.00
N ALA A 84 0.87 4.63 14.12
CA ALA A 84 -0.42 5.26 13.87
C ALA A 84 -1.32 5.20 15.11
N ILE A 85 -1.37 4.06 15.79
CA ILE A 85 -2.09 3.86 17.05
C ILE A 85 -1.58 4.82 18.12
N ALA A 86 -0.27 4.93 18.31
CA ALA A 86 0.31 5.85 19.29
C ALA A 86 -0.09 7.32 19.02
N ILE A 87 -0.02 7.75 17.76
CA ILE A 87 -0.41 9.11 17.35
C ILE A 87 -1.91 9.35 17.56
N LEU A 88 -2.75 8.38 17.21
CA LEU A 88 -4.20 8.47 17.36
C LEU A 88 -4.60 8.47 18.84
N GLN A 89 -3.95 7.65 19.67
CA GLN A 89 -4.16 7.62 21.12
C GLN A 89 -3.77 8.95 21.76
N GLU A 90 -2.65 9.56 21.35
CA GLU A 90 -2.25 10.91 21.78
C GLU A 90 -3.29 11.96 21.36
N HIS A 91 -3.80 11.86 20.13
CA HIS A 91 -4.78 12.81 19.61
C HIS A 91 -6.14 12.69 20.31
N LEU A 92 -6.64 11.48 20.51
CA LEU A 92 -7.99 11.21 20.99
C LEU A 92 -8.09 11.12 22.52
N GLY A 93 -7.02 10.73 23.21
CA GLY A 93 -7.06 10.46 24.64
C GLY A 93 -8.11 9.38 24.97
N ASP A 94 -8.94 9.62 25.98
CA ASP A 94 -9.97 8.66 26.43
C ASP A 94 -11.15 8.49 25.46
N LEU A 95 -11.19 9.23 24.35
CA LEU A 95 -12.24 9.09 23.33
C LEU A 95 -12.12 7.79 22.53
N ALA A 96 -10.95 7.14 22.53
CA ALA A 96 -10.74 5.86 21.87
C ALA A 96 -9.72 5.02 22.64
N ASP A 97 -9.99 3.73 22.76
CA ASP A 97 -9.03 2.75 23.24
C ASP A 97 -8.28 2.08 22.07
N GLU A 98 -7.18 1.39 22.38
CA GLU A 98 -6.35 0.72 21.36
C GLU A 98 -7.17 -0.29 20.52
N SER A 99 -8.13 -0.98 21.14
CA SER A 99 -8.98 -1.96 20.45
C SER A 99 -9.85 -1.30 19.38
N LEU A 100 -10.44 -0.14 19.68
CA LEU A 100 -11.18 0.66 18.71
C LEU A 100 -10.25 1.20 17.61
N LEU A 101 -9.06 1.67 17.98
CA LEU A 101 -8.09 2.21 17.01
C LEU A 101 -7.66 1.15 15.99
N ARG A 102 -7.32 -0.06 16.45
CA ARG A 102 -6.95 -1.18 15.57
C ARG A 102 -8.08 -1.53 14.61
N ARG A 103 -9.31 -1.68 15.13
CA ARG A 103 -10.49 -1.95 14.29
C ARG A 103 -10.72 -0.86 13.24
N LYS A 104 -10.55 0.41 13.60
CA LYS A 104 -10.73 1.52 12.66
C LYS A 104 -9.65 1.57 11.59
N LEU A 105 -8.39 1.28 11.94
CA LEU A 105 -7.32 1.17 10.95
C LEU A 105 -7.61 0.05 9.94
N ASP A 106 -8.08 -1.11 10.38
CA ASP A 106 -8.46 -2.23 9.50
C ASP A 106 -9.65 -1.88 8.60
N GLU A 107 -10.71 -1.30 9.17
CA GLU A 107 -11.91 -0.84 8.43
C GLU A 107 -11.51 0.15 7.33
N PHE A 108 -10.77 1.19 7.68
CA PHE A 108 -10.35 2.21 6.72
C PHE A 108 -9.33 1.70 5.70
N LEU A 109 -8.55 0.66 6.02
CA LEU A 109 -7.69 0.00 5.05
C LEU A 109 -8.51 -0.73 3.97
N GLN A 110 -9.59 -1.40 4.37
CA GLN A 110 -10.50 -2.07 3.45
C GLN A 110 -11.23 -1.06 2.56
N ASP A 111 -11.76 0.00 3.15
CA ASP A 111 -12.43 1.08 2.41
C ASP A 111 -11.48 1.77 1.43
N ALA A 112 -10.27 2.08 1.88
CA ALA A 112 -9.23 2.67 1.02
C ALA A 112 -8.90 1.78 -0.17
N ARG A 113 -8.84 0.45 0.03
CA ARG A 113 -8.61 -0.52 -1.05
C ARG A 113 -9.73 -0.51 -2.07
N ALA A 114 -10.98 -0.51 -1.62
CA ALA A 114 -12.14 -0.43 -2.51
C ALA A 114 -12.11 0.86 -3.35
N VAL A 115 -11.81 2.00 -2.72
CA VAL A 115 -11.73 3.30 -3.40
C VAL A 115 -10.59 3.35 -4.41
N VAL A 116 -9.37 2.94 -4.05
CA VAL A 116 -8.22 2.98 -4.97
C VAL A 116 -8.42 2.05 -6.17
N LEU A 117 -9.05 0.89 -5.97
CA LEU A 117 -9.38 -0.02 -7.07
C LEU A 117 -10.45 0.57 -8.00
N TYR A 118 -11.45 1.26 -7.45
CA TYR A 118 -12.44 1.97 -8.23
C TYR A 118 -11.84 3.13 -9.04
N ASP A 119 -10.99 3.96 -8.40
CA ASP A 119 -10.30 5.10 -9.03
C ASP A 119 -9.41 4.67 -10.22
N LYS A 120 -8.87 3.45 -10.21
CA LYS A 120 -8.05 2.91 -11.33
C LYS A 120 -8.87 2.27 -12.45
N ALA A 121 -10.16 2.02 -12.22
CA ALA A 121 -11.05 1.37 -13.19
C ALA A 121 -11.81 2.38 -14.07
N GLY A 122 -11.90 3.64 -13.64
CA GLY A 122 -12.45 4.76 -14.41
C GLY A 122 -11.38 5.51 -15.19
#